data_AF-A0A1F4X9Y4-F1
#
_entry.id   AF-A0A1F4X9Y4-F1
#
_cell.length_a   1.000
_cell.length_b   1.000
_cell.length_c   1.000
_cell.angle_alpha   90.00
_cell.angle_beta   90.00
_cell.angle_gamma   90.00
#
_symmetry.space_group_name_H-M   'P 1'
#
loop_
_entity.id
_entity.type
_entity.pdbx_description
1 polymer ?
#
loop_
_entity_poly.entity_id
_entity_poly.type
_entity_poly.pdbx_seq_one_letter_code
_entity_poly.pdbx_strand_id
1 'polypeptide(L)'
;MSFLVLSLFLAGSALAQSGKVSSKEVNWVSYDKGLEVAKKENKHLVVDFYTTWCGWCKKMDKDTYTNSGVKKLLAENYVAVKLNAESPKSLSVNGKSLTERQVAQEYKVTGFPTTCFLKPDGEKIACLPGYAGPEHFSNVLSYIKDRAYEKDLRLEDYIKEKEQKKGKS
;
A
#
# COMPACT_ATOMS: atom_id res chain seq x y z
N MET A 1 -18.44 -1.44 -72.57
CA MET A 1 -17.35 -1.48 -71.57
C MET A 1 -17.81 -0.74 -70.33
N SER A 2 -18.16 -1.51 -69.32
CA SER A 2 -18.71 -1.05 -68.03
C SER A 2 -17.54 -0.83 -67.07
N PHE A 3 -17.49 0.31 -66.37
CA PHE A 3 -16.69 0.46 -65.16
C PHE A 3 -17.50 1.21 -64.11
N LEU A 4 -18.04 0.41 -63.20
CA LEU A 4 -18.82 0.79 -62.04
C LEU A 4 -17.82 0.93 -60.88
N VAL A 5 -17.46 2.17 -60.51
CA VAL A 5 -16.56 2.41 -59.37
C VAL A 5 -17.41 2.53 -58.11
N LEU A 6 -17.49 1.39 -57.41
CA LEU A 6 -18.10 1.21 -56.10
C LEU A 6 -17.16 1.81 -55.04
N SER A 7 -17.42 3.03 -54.57
CA SER A 7 -16.69 3.63 -53.46
C SER A 7 -17.37 3.27 -52.13
N LEU A 8 -16.97 2.14 -51.56
CA LEU A 8 -17.40 1.65 -50.26
C LEU A 8 -16.70 2.45 -49.17
N PHE A 9 -17.40 3.41 -48.54
CA PHE A 9 -16.92 4.06 -47.32
C PHE A 9 -16.93 3.03 -46.18
N LEU A 10 -15.76 2.50 -45.84
CA LEU A 10 -15.55 1.74 -44.61
C LEU A 10 -15.71 2.68 -43.41
N ALA A 11 -16.83 2.57 -42.71
CA ALA A 11 -16.98 3.13 -41.37
C ALA A 11 -16.02 2.39 -40.42
N GLY A 12 -14.92 3.06 -40.06
CA GLY A 12 -13.97 2.56 -39.07
C GLY A 12 -14.61 2.54 -37.69
N SER A 13 -14.97 1.35 -37.21
CA SER A 13 -15.36 1.11 -35.83
C SER A 13 -14.13 1.30 -34.93
N ALA A 14 -14.02 2.46 -34.28
CA ALA A 14 -13.07 2.67 -33.20
C ALA A 14 -13.46 1.75 -32.03
N LEU A 15 -12.80 0.60 -31.92
CA LEU A 15 -12.84 -0.21 -30.71
C LEU A 15 -12.18 0.60 -29.58
N ALA A 16 -13.00 1.20 -28.73
CA ALA A 16 -12.60 1.62 -27.41
C ALA A 16 -12.08 0.38 -26.65
N GLN A 17 -10.76 0.19 -26.62
CA GLN A 17 -10.14 -0.80 -25.75
C GLN A 17 -10.35 -0.33 -24.31
N SER A 18 -11.42 -0.82 -23.70
CA SER A 18 -11.65 -0.74 -22.28
C SER A 18 -10.50 -1.48 -21.59
N GLY A 19 -9.51 -0.72 -21.11
CA GLY A 19 -8.34 -1.26 -20.43
C GLY A 19 -8.81 -2.06 -19.23
N LYS A 20 -8.61 -3.39 -19.27
CA LYS A 20 -8.76 -4.24 -18.10
C LYS A 20 -7.82 -3.71 -17.02
N VAL A 21 -8.37 -3.01 -16.02
CA VAL A 21 -7.64 -2.69 -14.80
C VAL A 21 -7.34 -4.03 -14.14
N SER A 22 -6.17 -4.58 -14.43
CA SER A 22 -5.65 -5.75 -13.74
C SER A 22 -5.52 -5.36 -12.28
N SER A 23 -6.43 -5.87 -11.45
CA SER A 23 -6.35 -5.69 -10.00
C SER A 23 -5.16 -6.52 -9.51
N LYS A 24 -3.97 -5.91 -9.47
CA LYS A 24 -2.83 -6.54 -8.80
C LYS A 24 -3.21 -6.82 -7.36
N GLU A 25 -3.16 -8.09 -6.98
CA GLU A 25 -3.33 -8.51 -5.59
C GLU A 25 -2.12 -8.06 -4.77
N VAL A 26 -2.35 -7.77 -3.49
CA VAL A 26 -1.29 -7.36 -2.57
C VAL A 26 -0.55 -8.60 -2.11
N ASN A 27 0.76 -8.66 -2.40
CA ASN A 27 1.61 -9.75 -1.95
C ASN A 27 2.12 -9.47 -0.52
N TRP A 28 1.45 -10.04 0.47
CA TRP A 28 1.85 -9.95 1.87
C TRP A 28 2.98 -10.92 2.20
N VAL A 29 4.09 -10.41 2.72
CA VAL A 29 5.27 -11.21 3.09
C VAL A 29 5.57 -11.13 4.59
N SER A 30 6.46 -12.01 5.08
CA SER A 30 6.98 -11.93 6.43
C SER A 30 7.89 -10.70 6.60
N TYR A 31 8.08 -10.25 7.84
CA TYR A 31 8.83 -9.01 8.12
C TYR A 31 10.29 -9.06 7.67
N ASP A 32 10.99 -10.14 7.97
CA ASP A 32 12.37 -10.39 7.51
C ASP A 32 12.48 -10.33 5.98
N LYS A 33 11.57 -11.03 5.28
CA LYS A 33 11.53 -11.00 3.82
C LYS A 33 11.20 -9.62 3.28
N GLY A 34 10.29 -8.92 3.96
CA GLY A 34 9.92 -7.56 3.63
C GLY A 34 11.11 -6.62 3.63
N LEU A 35 11.94 -6.67 4.67
CA LEU A 35 13.16 -5.86 4.77
C LEU A 35 14.14 -6.12 3.63
N GLU A 36 14.35 -7.40 3.27
CA GLU A 36 15.21 -7.76 2.14
C GLU A 36 14.70 -7.18 0.81
N VAL A 37 13.41 -7.38 0.53
CA VAL A 37 12.79 -6.95 -0.73
C VAL A 37 12.75 -5.43 -0.81
N ALA A 38 12.41 -4.75 0.28
CA ALA A 38 12.36 -3.30 0.34
C ALA A 38 13.71 -2.66 0.03
N LYS A 39 14.78 -3.18 0.63
CA LYS A 39 16.14 -2.73 0.36
C LYS A 39 16.57 -2.99 -1.08
N LYS A 40 16.23 -4.17 -1.61
CA LYS A 40 16.58 -4.56 -2.99
C LYS A 40 15.83 -3.74 -4.04
N GLU A 41 14.54 -3.49 -3.82
CA GLU A 41 13.67 -2.77 -4.76
C GLU A 41 13.59 -1.26 -4.50
N ASN A 42 14.26 -0.77 -3.47
CA ASN A 42 14.21 0.62 -3.01
C ASN A 42 12.77 1.11 -2.76
N LYS A 43 11.94 0.27 -2.13
CA LYS A 43 10.52 0.55 -1.82
C LYS A 43 10.29 0.71 -0.33
N HIS A 44 9.36 1.57 0.04
CA HIS A 44 8.88 1.69 1.42
C HIS A 44 8.16 0.42 1.86
N LEU A 45 8.20 0.13 3.16
CA LEU A 45 7.41 -0.95 3.75
C LEU A 45 6.12 -0.42 4.37
N VAL A 46 5.08 -1.24 4.31
CA VAL A 46 3.86 -1.12 5.11
C VAL A 46 3.77 -2.37 5.98
N VAL A 47 3.90 -2.22 7.29
CA VAL A 47 3.88 -3.32 8.26
C VAL A 47 2.57 -3.28 9.05
N ASP A 48 1.68 -4.23 8.79
CA ASP A 48 0.42 -4.42 9.49
C ASP A 48 0.63 -5.33 10.71
N PHE A 49 0.59 -4.73 11.91
CA PHE A 49 0.62 -5.45 13.18
C PHE A 49 -0.81 -5.81 13.60
N TYR A 50 -1.08 -7.11 13.65
CA TYR A 50 -2.42 -7.65 13.95
C TYR A 50 -2.37 -8.77 15.00
N THR A 51 -3.55 -9.22 15.43
CA THR A 51 -3.74 -10.48 16.15
C THR A 51 -4.95 -11.24 15.56
N THR A 52 -5.03 -12.55 15.79
CA THR A 52 -6.07 -13.42 15.19
C THR A 52 -7.48 -13.15 15.73
N TRP A 53 -7.58 -12.69 16.98
CA TRP A 53 -8.83 -12.40 17.68
C TRP A 53 -9.30 -10.95 17.50
N CYS A 54 -8.46 -10.06 16.98
CA CYS A 54 -8.75 -8.63 16.82
C CYS A 54 -9.84 -8.36 15.76
N GLY A 55 -11.02 -7.90 16.20
CA GLY A 55 -12.13 -7.56 15.31
C GLY A 55 -11.84 -6.39 14.37
N TRP A 56 -11.17 -5.34 14.86
CA TRP A 56 -10.80 -4.17 14.05
C TRP A 56 -9.77 -4.50 12.97
N CYS A 57 -8.90 -5.48 13.22
CA CYS A 57 -7.94 -5.97 12.24
C CYS A 57 -8.68 -6.66 11.08
N LYS A 58 -9.64 -7.53 11.39
CA LYS A 58 -10.51 -8.17 10.37
C LYS A 58 -11.33 -7.14 9.58
N LYS A 59 -11.78 -6.07 10.25
CA LYS A 59 -12.47 -4.96 9.57
C LYS A 59 -11.52 -4.20 8.64
N MET A 60 -10.29 -3.91 9.06
CA MET A 60 -9.28 -3.25 8.22
C MET A 60 -8.91 -4.11 7.00
N ASP A 61 -8.75 -5.43 7.19
CA ASP A 61 -8.53 -6.38 6.11
C ASP A 61 -9.65 -6.32 5.08
N LYS A 62 -10.90 -6.41 5.54
CA LYS A 62 -12.09 -6.45 4.68
C LYS A 62 -12.36 -5.12 3.97
N ASP A 63 -12.23 -4.00 4.67
CA ASP A 63 -12.68 -2.71 4.16
C ASP A 63 -11.54 -1.98 3.45
N THR A 64 -10.38 -1.88 4.11
CA THR A 64 -9.25 -1.06 3.67
C THR A 64 -8.33 -1.81 2.72
N TYR A 65 -7.82 -2.98 3.12
CA TYR A 65 -6.84 -3.70 2.28
C TYR A 65 -7.46 -4.37 1.05
N THR A 66 -8.77 -4.60 0.99
CA THR A 66 -9.44 -5.06 -0.24
C THR A 66 -9.86 -3.93 -1.18
N ASN A 67 -9.90 -2.68 -0.71
CA ASN A 67 -10.29 -1.53 -1.53
C ASN A 67 -9.36 -1.43 -2.75
N SER A 68 -9.94 -1.26 -3.95
CA SER A 68 -9.18 -1.29 -5.21
C SER A 68 -8.10 -0.21 -5.29
N GLY A 69 -8.36 1.00 -4.77
CA GLY A 69 -7.38 2.09 -4.73
C GLY A 69 -6.23 1.78 -3.78
N VAL A 70 -6.53 1.24 -2.60
CA VAL A 70 -5.52 0.82 -1.62
C VAL A 70 -4.69 -0.36 -2.16
N LYS A 71 -5.32 -1.40 -2.72
CA LYS A 71 -4.61 -2.54 -3.34
C LYS A 71 -3.64 -2.08 -4.40
N LYS A 72 -4.08 -1.19 -5.29
CA LYS A 72 -3.23 -0.62 -6.34
C LYS A 72 -2.03 0.12 -5.75
N LEU A 73 -2.27 1.02 -4.79
CA LEU A 73 -1.19 1.76 -4.13
C LEU A 73 -0.17 0.82 -3.47
N LEU A 74 -0.64 -0.15 -2.70
CA LEU A 74 0.20 -1.14 -2.03
C LEU A 74 1.00 -1.97 -3.04
N ALA A 75 0.34 -2.59 -4.02
CA ALA A 75 0.99 -3.49 -4.98
C ALA A 75 2.00 -2.79 -5.89
N GLU A 76 1.80 -1.51 -6.21
CA GLU A 76 2.69 -0.77 -7.10
C GLU A 76 3.86 -0.10 -6.35
N ASN A 77 3.65 0.38 -5.13
CA ASN A 77 4.57 1.31 -4.47
C ASN A 77 5.20 0.77 -3.18
N TYR A 78 4.70 -0.32 -2.62
CA TYR A 78 5.10 -0.78 -1.28
C TYR A 78 5.49 -2.25 -1.26
N VAL A 79 6.28 -2.59 -0.24
CA VAL A 79 6.40 -3.96 0.25
C VAL A 79 5.44 -4.12 1.43
N ALA A 80 4.40 -4.93 1.24
CA ALA A 80 3.37 -5.16 2.25
C ALA A 80 3.77 -6.33 3.16
N VAL A 81 3.78 -6.08 4.47
CA VAL A 81 4.16 -7.04 5.50
C VAL A 81 3.00 -7.23 6.45
N LYS A 82 2.71 -8.48 6.80
CA LYS A 82 1.80 -8.82 7.90
C LYS A 82 2.58 -9.47 9.03
N LEU A 83 2.35 -9.00 10.25
CA LEU A 83 3.03 -9.49 11.43
C LEU A 83 2.01 -9.72 12.55
N ASN A 84 1.94 -10.96 13.05
CA ASN A 84 1.12 -11.28 14.21
C ASN A 84 1.89 -10.91 15.49
N ALA A 85 1.45 -9.86 16.18
CA ALA A 85 2.16 -9.29 17.32
C ALA A 85 2.19 -10.18 18.58
N GLU A 86 1.47 -11.30 18.59
CA GLU A 86 1.48 -12.28 19.69
C GLU A 86 2.18 -13.60 19.33
N SER A 87 2.57 -13.75 18.08
CA SER A 87 3.14 -14.99 17.57
C SER A 87 4.57 -15.20 18.10
N PRO A 88 4.88 -16.42 18.60
CA PRO A 88 6.23 -16.79 19.00
C PRO A 88 7.12 -17.17 17.80
N LYS A 89 6.60 -17.06 16.57
CA LYS A 89 7.35 -17.41 15.36
C LYS A 89 8.63 -16.57 15.27
N SER A 90 9.75 -17.26 15.09
CA SER A 90 11.06 -16.63 14.92
C SER A 90 11.24 -16.08 13.50
N LEU A 91 11.93 -14.94 13.41
CA LEU A 91 12.30 -14.19 12.23
C LEU A 91 13.81 -13.92 12.27
N SER A 92 14.44 -13.87 11.11
CA SER A 92 15.85 -13.45 10.98
C SER A 92 15.92 -11.96 10.62
N VAL A 93 16.17 -11.10 11.60
CA VAL A 93 16.19 -9.65 11.42
C VAL A 93 17.61 -9.14 11.63
N ASN A 94 18.27 -8.68 10.57
CA ASN A 94 19.62 -8.11 10.63
C ASN A 94 20.65 -9.01 11.36
N GLY A 95 20.60 -10.32 11.12
CA GLY A 95 21.48 -11.31 11.74
C GLY A 95 21.11 -11.68 13.19
N LYS A 96 19.98 -11.19 13.70
CA LYS A 96 19.43 -11.58 15.01
C LYS A 96 18.18 -12.42 14.82
N SER A 97 17.97 -13.38 15.73
CA SER A 97 16.73 -14.13 15.83
C SER A 97 15.78 -13.39 16.77
N LEU A 98 14.66 -12.90 16.24
CA LEU A 98 13.60 -12.22 16.98
C LEU A 98 12.26 -12.89 16.70
N THR A 99 11.38 -12.98 17.69
CA THR A 99 10.00 -13.39 17.45
C THR A 99 9.18 -12.26 16.85
N GLU A 100 8.09 -12.58 16.14
CA GLU A 100 7.11 -11.59 15.66
C GLU A 100 6.63 -10.69 16.82
N ARG A 101 6.38 -11.27 18.00
CA ARG A 101 6.07 -10.53 19.23
C ARG A 101 7.16 -9.55 19.64
N GLN A 102 8.43 -9.95 19.62
CA GLN A 102 9.54 -9.07 19.98
C GLN A 102 9.67 -7.90 18.99
N VAL A 103 9.49 -8.15 17.70
CA VAL A 103 9.45 -7.07 16.70
C VAL A 103 8.33 -6.09 17.03
N ALA A 104 7.10 -6.55 17.28
CA ALA A 104 5.99 -5.65 17.66
C ALA A 104 6.29 -4.80 18.91
N GLN A 105 7.01 -5.36 19.89
CA GLN A 105 7.46 -4.64 21.09
C GLN A 105 8.49 -3.54 20.76
N GLU A 106 9.44 -3.78 19.85
CA GLU A 106 10.40 -2.77 19.39
C GLU A 106 9.70 -1.57 18.72
N TYR A 107 8.62 -1.84 17.99
CA TYR A 107 7.76 -0.80 17.40
C TYR A 107 6.85 -0.11 18.43
N LYS A 108 6.87 -0.54 19.69
CA LYS A 108 5.99 -0.06 20.77
C LYS A 108 4.51 -0.17 20.43
N VAL A 109 4.13 -1.26 19.75
CA VAL A 109 2.73 -1.53 19.41
C VAL A 109 1.96 -1.87 20.68
N THR A 110 0.99 -1.02 21.04
CA THR A 110 0.16 -1.17 22.26
C THR A 110 -1.30 -1.47 21.96
N GLY A 111 -1.71 -1.45 20.69
CA GLY A 111 -3.09 -1.70 20.26
C GLY A 111 -3.15 -2.19 18.81
N PHE A 112 -4.29 -2.76 18.42
CA PHE A 112 -4.47 -3.42 17.13
C PHE A 112 -5.72 -2.94 16.37
N PRO A 113 -5.67 -2.83 15.03
CA PRO A 113 -4.46 -2.95 14.22
C PRO A 113 -3.51 -1.76 14.48
N THR A 114 -2.23 -1.91 14.16
CA THR A 114 -1.31 -0.77 14.04
C THR A 114 -0.54 -0.95 12.74
N THR A 115 -0.53 0.06 11.88
CA THR A 115 0.23 0.01 10.63
C THR A 115 1.45 0.92 10.73
N CYS A 116 2.65 0.38 10.59
CA CYS A 116 3.88 1.18 10.53
C CYS A 116 4.42 1.30 9.11
N PHE A 117 4.99 2.46 8.80
CA PHE A 117 5.60 2.78 7.52
C PHE A 117 7.10 2.91 7.69
N LEU A 118 7.88 2.23 6.86
CA LEU A 118 9.33 2.23 6.93
C LEU A 118 9.95 2.68 5.60
N LYS A 119 11.13 3.30 5.70
CA LYS A 119 12.02 3.55 4.56
C LYS A 119 12.57 2.23 3.99
N PRO A 120 13.12 2.25 2.77
CA PRO A 120 13.70 1.06 2.14
C PRO A 120 14.84 0.39 2.93
N ASP A 121 15.53 1.13 3.79
CA ASP A 121 16.57 0.63 4.69
C ASP A 121 16.03 0.04 6.00
N GLY A 122 14.71 0.08 6.21
CA GLY A 122 14.03 -0.39 7.41
C GLY A 122 13.87 0.67 8.51
N GLU A 123 14.33 1.92 8.29
CA GLU A 123 14.11 2.99 9.25
C GLU A 123 12.62 3.35 9.36
N LYS A 124 12.11 3.45 10.60
CA LYS A 124 10.71 3.78 10.85
C LYS A 124 10.41 5.24 10.53
N ILE A 125 9.39 5.47 9.70
CA ILE A 125 8.84 6.81 9.42
C ILE A 125 7.79 7.16 10.46
N ALA A 126 6.72 6.37 10.53
CA ALA A 126 5.58 6.62 11.42
C ALA A 126 4.80 5.32 11.66
N CYS A 127 3.98 5.31 12.70
CA CYS A 127 2.97 4.28 12.94
C CYS A 127 1.60 4.92 13.11
N LEU A 128 0.60 4.30 12.47
CA LEU A 128 -0.80 4.67 12.52
C LEU A 128 -1.53 3.63 13.38
N PRO A 129 -1.84 3.94 14.66
CA PRO A 129 -2.58 3.02 15.52
C PRO A 129 -4.07 3.04 15.16
N GLY A 130 -4.71 1.88 15.29
CA GLY A 130 -6.13 1.68 15.09
C GLY A 130 -6.55 1.49 13.64
N TYR A 131 -7.86 1.29 13.46
CA TYR A 131 -8.46 1.15 12.14
C TYR A 131 -8.37 2.46 11.35
N ALA A 132 -7.91 2.35 10.10
CA ALA A 132 -7.91 3.43 9.13
C ALA A 132 -8.75 3.03 7.92
N GLY A 133 -9.82 3.78 7.63
CA GLY A 133 -10.67 3.52 6.46
C GLY A 133 -9.95 3.78 5.13
N PRO A 134 -10.51 3.29 3.99
CA PRO A 134 -9.82 3.30 2.70
C PRO A 134 -9.33 4.67 2.24
N GLU A 135 -10.12 5.71 2.43
CA GLU A 135 -9.78 7.08 2.01
C GLU A 135 -8.61 7.63 2.83
N HIS A 136 -8.72 7.61 4.16
CA HIS A 136 -7.66 8.07 5.05
C HIS A 136 -6.37 7.28 4.81
N PHE A 137 -6.47 5.95 4.70
CA PHE A 137 -5.32 5.11 4.44
C PHE A 137 -4.68 5.41 3.07
N SER A 138 -5.48 5.66 2.02
CA SER A 138 -4.97 6.05 0.70
C SER A 138 -4.25 7.40 0.72
N ASN A 139 -4.71 8.35 1.55
CA ASN A 139 -4.03 9.63 1.74
C ASN A 139 -2.67 9.44 2.42
N VAL A 140 -2.60 8.62 3.47
CA VAL A 140 -1.34 8.25 4.13
C VAL A 140 -0.40 7.54 3.16
N LEU A 141 -0.88 6.56 2.40
CA LEU A 141 -0.08 5.88 1.36
C LEU A 141 0.40 6.86 0.27
N SER A 142 -0.38 7.86 -0.09
CA SER A 142 0.08 8.84 -1.09
C SER A 142 1.17 9.74 -0.49
N TYR A 143 0.98 10.18 0.75
CA TYR A 143 1.92 11.02 1.50
C TYR A 143 3.29 10.35 1.67
N ILE A 144 3.32 9.07 2.05
CA ILE A 144 4.57 8.30 2.21
C ILE A 144 5.22 8.05 0.84
N LYS A 145 4.44 7.66 -0.17
CA LYS A 145 4.93 7.43 -1.56
C LYS A 145 5.60 8.66 -2.15
N ASP A 146 5.02 9.83 -1.92
CA ASP A 146 5.54 11.11 -2.43
C ASP A 146 6.70 11.68 -1.57
N ARG A 147 7.11 10.95 -0.53
CA ARG A 147 8.13 11.36 0.45
C ARG A 147 7.85 12.75 1.04
N ALA A 148 6.58 13.08 1.22
CA ALA A 148 6.17 14.38 1.76
C ALA A 148 6.68 14.59 3.20
N TYR A 149 6.88 13.50 3.95
CA TYR A 149 7.48 13.52 5.29
C TYR A 149 8.95 13.97 5.33
N GLU A 150 9.67 13.95 4.21
CA GLU A 150 11.05 14.45 4.15
C GLU A 150 11.10 15.97 3.94
N LYS A 151 9.96 16.62 3.70
CA LYS A 151 9.84 18.03 3.32
C LYS A 151 9.21 18.89 4.42
N ASP A 152 9.17 18.39 5.66
CA ASP A 152 8.46 19.00 6.79
C ASP A 152 6.96 19.32 6.51
N LEU A 153 6.39 18.71 5.47
CA LEU A 153 4.98 18.88 5.11
C LEU A 153 4.13 17.95 5.96
N ARG A 154 3.11 18.47 6.64
CA ARG A 154 2.18 17.66 7.43
C ARG A 154 1.19 16.95 6.52
N LEU A 155 0.63 15.84 6.99
CA LEU A 155 -0.34 15.06 6.22
C LEU A 155 -1.56 15.90 5.83
N GLU A 156 -2.07 16.73 6.74
CA GLU A 156 -3.23 17.59 6.49
C GLU A 156 -2.96 18.60 5.38
N ASP A 157 -1.76 19.19 5.38
CA ASP A 157 -1.37 20.18 4.38
C ASP A 157 -1.12 19.52 3.02
N TYR A 158 -0.51 18.32 3.01
CA TYR A 158 -0.39 17.48 1.81
C TYR A 158 -1.77 17.15 1.20
N ILE A 159 -2.76 16.79 2.01
CA ILE A 159 -4.12 16.49 1.54
C ILE A 159 -4.75 17.74 0.91
N LYS A 160 -4.69 18.89 1.58
CA LYS A 160 -5.24 20.16 1.07
C LYS A 160 -4.63 20.54 -0.28
N GLU A 161 -3.30 20.44 -0.42
CA GLU A 161 -2.63 20.74 -1.68
C GLU A 161 -3.10 19.81 -2.81
N LYS A 162 -3.30 18.52 -2.52
CA LYS A 162 -3.75 17.53 -3.49
C LYS A 162 -5.19 17.79 -3.94
N GLU A 163 -6.06 18.22 -3.02
CA GLU A 163 -7.45 18.58 -3.33
C GLU A 163 -7.54 19.84 -4.20
N GLN A 164 -6.76 20.88 -3.87
CA GLN A 164 -6.70 22.11 -4.66
C GLN A 164 -6.21 21.88 -6.09
N LYS A 165 -5.27 20.93 -6.29
CA LYS A 165 -4.78 20.53 -7.61
C LYS A 165 -5.85 19.78 -8.42
N LYS A 166 -6.69 18.95 -7.78
CA LYS A 166 -7.80 18.26 -8.46
C LYS A 166 -8.90 19.20 -8.93
N GLY A 167 -9.22 20.24 -8.15
CA GLY A 167 -10.27 21.20 -8.50
C GLY A 167 -9.90 22.18 -9.62
N LYS A 168 -8.64 22.20 -10.06
CA LYS A 168 -8.12 23.07 -11.14
C LYS A 168 -7.84 22.33 -12.45
N SER A 169 -8.12 21.03 -12.50
CA SER A 169 -7.86 20.14 -13.65
C SER A 169 -9.16 19.69 -14.32
#